data_AF-A0A9Q0X1I4-F1
#
_entry.id   AF-A0A9Q0X1I4-F1
#
_cell.length_a   1.000
_cell.length_b   1.000
_cell.length_c   1.000
_cell.angle_alpha   90.00
_cell.angle_beta   90.00
_cell.angle_gamma   90.00
#
_symmetry.space_group_name_H-M   'P 1'
#
loop_
_entity.id
_entity.type
_entity.pdbx_description
1 polymer ?
#
loop_
_entity_poly.entity_id
_entity_poly.type
_entity_poly.pdbx_seq_one_letter_code
_entity_poly.pdbx_strand_id
1 'polypeptide(L)'
;MKIKTKRSKRKLGLPAAILLCSLFFLAGLYSSTFISHDVPVIRPRLRMLEVAEVDHDAMPHGDTGEAFIESIPFQVLSWNPRALYFPNFATPEQCTFISGSEDKTGVLDFIERKIAKATMIPQSHGEAFNILRYEIGQKYDSHYDAFNPDEYGPQPSQRVASFLLYLSSVEEGGETMFPFENGSAVSSGFEYKRCVGLKVKPRQGDGLLFYSLFPNGTIDRASLHGSCPVIEGEKWVATKWIRDQIELDEA
;
A
#
# COMPACT_ATOMS: atom_id res chain seq x y z
N MET A 1 17.27 4.24 -91.92
CA MET A 1 18.07 4.40 -90.67
C MET A 1 17.15 4.46 -89.45
N LYS A 2 17.64 4.21 -88.23
CA LYS A 2 16.91 4.42 -86.95
C LYS A 2 17.58 5.54 -86.15
N ILE A 3 16.88 6.65 -85.90
CA ILE A 3 17.34 7.74 -85.03
C ILE A 3 16.96 7.41 -83.58
N LYS A 4 17.90 7.51 -82.63
CA LYS A 4 17.66 7.27 -81.20
C LYS A 4 17.55 8.58 -80.44
N THR A 5 16.36 8.91 -79.93
CA THR A 5 16.13 10.09 -79.08
C THR A 5 16.73 9.88 -77.69
N LYS A 6 17.77 10.64 -77.32
CA LYS A 6 18.43 10.56 -76.00
C LYS A 6 17.60 11.30 -74.92
N ARG A 7 16.83 10.57 -74.11
CA ARG A 7 16.10 11.16 -72.96
C ARG A 7 17.08 11.46 -71.81
N SER A 8 17.42 12.73 -71.62
CA SER A 8 18.31 13.16 -70.52
C SER A 8 17.64 12.96 -69.15
N LYS A 9 18.28 12.18 -68.27
CA LYS A 9 17.90 12.07 -66.86
C LYS A 9 18.72 13.07 -66.05
N ARG A 10 18.13 14.20 -65.65
CA ARG A 10 18.73 15.07 -64.62
C ARG A 10 18.80 14.30 -63.30
N LYS A 11 19.99 14.10 -62.75
CA LYS A 11 20.16 13.62 -61.37
C LYS A 11 19.91 14.81 -60.44
N LEU A 12 19.02 14.66 -59.45
CA LEU A 12 18.98 15.60 -58.32
C LEU A 12 20.26 15.43 -57.50
N GLY A 13 20.91 16.55 -57.15
CA GLY A 13 22.02 16.53 -56.21
C GLY A 13 21.54 16.29 -54.79
N LEU A 14 22.39 15.66 -53.96
CA LEU A 14 22.10 15.37 -52.55
C LEU A 14 21.51 16.57 -51.76
N PRO A 15 22.04 17.81 -51.83
CA PRO A 15 21.45 18.95 -51.11
C PRO A 15 20.04 19.31 -51.56
N ALA A 16 19.68 19.08 -52.84
CA ALA A 16 18.32 19.31 -53.33
C ALA A 16 17.33 18.26 -52.80
N ALA A 17 17.78 17.02 -52.57
CA ALA A 17 16.96 15.99 -51.93
C ALA A 17 16.73 16.32 -50.44
N ILE A 18 17.76 16.76 -49.72
CA ILE A 18 17.66 17.16 -48.30
C ILE A 18 16.69 18.34 -48.14
N LEU A 19 16.78 19.37 -48.99
CA LEU A 19 15.85 20.51 -49.00
C LEU A 19 14.40 20.08 -49.31
N LEU A 20 14.20 19.09 -50.16
CA LEU A 20 12.86 18.57 -50.44
C LEU A 20 12.28 17.85 -49.22
N CYS A 21 13.07 17.02 -48.55
CA CYS A 21 12.66 16.30 -47.35
C CYS A 21 12.34 17.24 -46.17
N SER A 22 13.13 18.27 -45.93
CA SER A 22 12.86 19.24 -44.86
C SER A 22 11.60 20.08 -45.12
N LEU A 23 11.33 20.45 -46.38
CA LEU A 23 10.08 21.10 -46.77
C LEU A 23 8.86 20.20 -46.50
N PHE A 24 8.90 18.91 -46.83
CA PHE A 24 7.80 18.00 -46.51
C PHE A 24 7.62 17.79 -44.99
N PHE A 25 8.72 17.72 -44.23
CA PHE A 25 8.65 17.55 -42.77
C PHE A 25 8.03 18.77 -42.08
N LEU A 26 8.43 19.99 -42.50
CA LEU A 26 7.83 21.23 -42.02
C LEU A 26 6.37 21.38 -42.46
N ALA A 27 6.04 21.05 -43.72
CA ALA A 27 4.66 21.07 -44.20
C ALA A 27 3.76 20.12 -43.40
N GLY A 28 4.24 18.93 -43.02
CA GLY A 28 3.53 18.01 -42.13
C GLY A 28 3.30 18.59 -40.73
N LEU A 29 4.34 19.19 -40.14
CA LEU A 29 4.28 19.85 -38.82
C LEU A 29 3.32 21.04 -38.77
N TYR A 30 3.22 21.84 -39.82
CA TYR A 30 2.19 22.90 -39.89
C TYR A 30 0.80 22.33 -40.20
N SER A 31 0.69 21.31 -41.07
CA SER A 31 -0.62 20.71 -41.40
C SER A 31 -1.31 20.07 -40.19
N SER A 32 -0.57 19.47 -39.26
CA SER A 32 -1.17 18.93 -38.02
C SER A 32 -1.74 20.01 -37.12
N THR A 33 -1.18 21.24 -37.10
CA THR A 33 -1.75 22.36 -36.34
C THR A 33 -3.08 22.88 -36.91
N PHE A 34 -3.32 22.74 -38.22
CA PHE A 34 -4.58 23.15 -38.85
C PHE A 34 -5.72 22.10 -38.76
N ILE A 35 -5.41 20.87 -38.35
CA ILE A 35 -6.40 19.77 -38.23
C ILE A 35 -6.87 19.59 -36.77
N SER A 36 -6.21 20.23 -35.80
CA SER A 36 -6.48 20.05 -34.35
C SER A 36 -7.54 21.01 -33.77
N HIS A 37 -8.58 21.34 -34.55
CA HIS A 37 -9.73 22.12 -34.09
C HIS A 37 -11.06 21.58 -34.61
N ASP A 38 -11.60 20.57 -33.90
CA ASP A 38 -13.05 20.47 -33.60
C ASP A 38 -13.29 19.38 -32.54
N VAL A 39 -13.02 19.72 -31.28
CA VAL A 39 -13.52 18.99 -30.10
C VAL A 39 -14.39 19.96 -29.31
N PRO A 40 -15.69 19.66 -29.07
CA PRO A 40 -16.57 20.61 -28.39
C PRO A 40 -16.07 20.98 -26.99
N VAL A 41 -15.96 22.28 -26.71
CA VAL A 41 -15.64 22.79 -25.37
C VAL A 41 -16.87 22.64 -24.47
N ILE A 42 -17.12 21.41 -24.03
CA ILE A 42 -17.93 21.14 -22.85
C ILE A 42 -17.13 21.71 -21.68
N ARG A 43 -17.47 22.94 -21.25
CA ARG A 43 -17.02 23.45 -19.95
C ARG A 43 -17.37 22.39 -18.90
N PRO A 44 -16.40 21.85 -18.14
CA PRO A 44 -16.73 21.18 -16.90
C PRO A 44 -17.40 22.23 -16.02
N ARG A 45 -18.73 22.14 -15.87
CA ARG A 45 -19.42 22.81 -14.78
C ARG A 45 -18.68 22.38 -13.53
N LEU A 46 -18.21 23.33 -12.72
CA LEU A 46 -17.47 23.01 -11.50
C LEU A 46 -18.41 22.25 -10.56
N ARG A 47 -18.42 20.91 -10.68
CA ARG A 47 -18.80 20.04 -9.58
C ARG A 47 -17.72 20.28 -8.55
N MET A 48 -18.04 21.17 -7.62
CA MET A 48 -17.65 20.99 -6.23
C MET A 48 -17.79 19.49 -5.94
N LEU A 49 -16.66 18.82 -5.75
CA LEU A 49 -16.67 17.52 -5.11
C LEU A 49 -17.20 17.79 -3.72
N GLU A 50 -18.46 17.44 -3.50
CA GLU A 50 -18.87 17.00 -2.17
C GLU A 50 -17.83 15.97 -1.75
N VAL A 51 -17.22 16.19 -0.59
CA VAL A 51 -16.51 15.11 0.10
C VAL A 51 -17.62 14.16 0.56
N ALA A 52 -18.07 13.33 -0.38
CA ALA A 52 -18.66 12.07 -0.03
C ALA A 52 -17.59 11.34 0.77
N GLU A 53 -17.85 11.16 2.06
CA GLU A 53 -17.25 10.07 2.81
C GLU A 53 -17.69 8.80 2.08
N VAL A 54 -16.83 8.34 1.16
CA VAL A 54 -16.98 7.03 0.53
C VAL A 54 -16.58 6.04 1.61
N ASP A 55 -17.53 5.80 2.52
CA ASP A 55 -17.50 4.63 3.38
C ASP A 55 -17.38 3.43 2.45
N HIS A 56 -16.26 2.73 2.55
CA HIS A 56 -15.97 1.58 1.69
C HIS A 56 -16.76 0.40 2.23
N ASP A 57 -18.09 0.39 1.98
CA ASP A 57 -19.10 -0.60 2.38
C ASP A 57 -18.45 -1.93 2.76
N ALA A 58 -18.11 -2.07 4.05
CA ALA A 58 -17.29 -3.17 4.49
C ALA A 58 -18.07 -4.47 4.29
N MET A 59 -17.43 -5.46 3.63
CA MET A 59 -18.13 -6.70 3.28
C MET A 59 -18.84 -7.29 4.51
N PRO A 60 -20.09 -7.76 4.37
CA PRO A 60 -20.84 -8.34 5.47
C PRO A 60 -20.07 -9.54 6.05
N HIS A 61 -20.08 -9.70 7.37
CA HIS A 61 -19.27 -10.75 8.00
C HIS A 61 -19.72 -12.15 7.56
N GLY A 62 -18.76 -13.05 7.36
CA GLY A 62 -19.03 -14.48 7.24
C GLY A 62 -18.89 -15.14 8.60
N ASP A 63 -19.82 -16.01 8.98
CA ASP A 63 -19.80 -16.72 10.28
C ASP A 63 -18.70 -17.81 10.40
N THR A 64 -17.83 -17.95 9.38
CA THR A 64 -16.82 -19.00 9.30
C THR A 64 -15.45 -18.43 8.93
N GLY A 65 -14.43 -18.71 9.76
CA GLY A 65 -13.03 -18.51 9.42
C GLY A 65 -12.50 -19.66 8.58
N GLU A 66 -12.03 -19.35 7.36
CA GLU A 66 -11.61 -20.38 6.40
C GLU A 66 -10.30 -21.07 6.80
N ALA A 67 -10.35 -22.40 6.87
CA ALA A 67 -9.26 -23.25 7.36
C ALA A 67 -8.14 -23.48 6.34
N PHE A 68 -8.35 -23.09 5.08
CA PHE A 68 -7.45 -23.44 3.97
C PHE A 68 -6.49 -22.31 3.59
N ILE A 69 -5.18 -22.61 3.63
CA ILE A 69 -4.11 -21.67 3.25
C ILE A 69 -4.16 -21.31 1.75
N GLU A 70 -4.85 -22.11 0.93
CA GLU A 70 -4.72 -22.08 -0.54
C GLU A 70 -5.28 -20.81 -1.18
N SER A 71 -6.39 -20.26 -0.66
CA SER A 71 -6.97 -18.98 -1.06
C SER A 71 -7.31 -18.12 0.16
N ILE A 72 -6.52 -17.07 0.42
CA ILE A 72 -6.80 -16.10 1.48
C ILE A 72 -7.54 -14.91 0.82
N PRO A 73 -8.82 -14.65 1.13
CA PRO A 73 -9.53 -13.49 0.59
C PRO A 73 -8.95 -12.20 1.18
N PHE A 74 -8.83 -11.16 0.35
CA PHE A 74 -8.38 -9.85 0.79
C PHE A 74 -9.03 -8.72 0.00
N GLN A 75 -9.18 -7.57 0.66
CA GLN A 75 -9.61 -6.31 0.09
C GLN A 75 -8.42 -5.35 0.09
N VAL A 76 -8.18 -4.65 -1.02
CA VAL A 76 -7.24 -3.53 -1.03
C VAL A 76 -7.97 -2.30 -0.49
N LEU A 77 -7.51 -1.78 0.65
CA LEU A 77 -8.05 -0.54 1.23
C LEU A 77 -7.40 0.71 0.62
N SER A 78 -6.09 0.64 0.37
CA SER A 78 -5.36 1.70 -0.33
C SER A 78 -4.14 1.15 -1.07
N TRP A 79 -3.69 1.90 -2.07
CA TRP A 79 -2.41 1.71 -2.75
C TRP A 79 -1.33 2.70 -2.28
N ASN A 80 -1.66 3.68 -1.42
CA ASN A 80 -0.73 4.69 -0.90
C ASN A 80 -1.12 5.14 0.54
N PRO A 81 -0.71 4.42 1.60
CA PRO A 81 0.20 3.26 1.57
C PRO A 81 -0.49 2.01 1.01
N ARG A 82 0.28 1.00 0.61
CA ARG A 82 -0.29 -0.30 0.20
C ARG A 82 -0.87 -1.02 1.43
N ALA A 83 -2.17 -0.86 1.66
CA ALA A 83 -2.91 -1.39 2.79
C ALA A 83 -3.88 -2.49 2.35
N LEU A 84 -3.74 -3.68 2.95
CA LEU A 84 -4.52 -4.87 2.62
C LEU A 84 -5.27 -5.36 3.86
N TYR A 85 -6.58 -5.57 3.70
CA TYR A 85 -7.50 -6.05 4.74
C TYR A 85 -7.89 -7.50 4.48
N PHE A 86 -7.77 -8.34 5.49
CA PHE A 86 -8.01 -9.78 5.44
C PHE A 86 -9.13 -10.14 6.43
N PRO A 87 -10.40 -10.24 5.98
CA PRO A 87 -11.50 -10.62 6.86
C PRO A 87 -11.35 -12.08 7.33
N ASN A 88 -11.69 -12.36 8.59
CA ASN A 88 -11.61 -13.69 9.22
C ASN A 88 -10.24 -14.39 9.04
N PHE A 89 -9.13 -13.66 9.25
CA PHE A 89 -7.79 -14.21 9.08
C PHE A 89 -7.42 -15.26 10.15
N ALA A 90 -7.94 -15.17 11.38
CA ALA A 90 -7.75 -16.14 12.45
C ALA A 90 -9.01 -16.33 13.31
N THR A 91 -9.09 -17.42 14.10
CA THR A 91 -10.19 -17.65 15.07
C THR A 91 -9.84 -17.09 16.47
N PRO A 92 -10.80 -16.92 17.41
CA PRO A 92 -10.52 -16.42 18.75
C PRO A 92 -9.49 -17.24 19.54
N GLU A 93 -9.46 -18.56 19.35
CA GLU A 93 -8.48 -19.47 19.97
C GLU A 93 -7.08 -19.27 19.41
N GLN A 94 -6.97 -18.75 18.19
CA GLN A 94 -5.71 -18.41 17.52
C GLN A 94 -5.16 -17.05 17.99
N CYS A 95 -5.84 -16.37 18.92
CA CYS A 95 -5.53 -15.01 19.33
C CYS A 95 -4.78 -14.91 20.70
N THR A 96 -4.24 -16.01 21.24
CA THR A 96 -3.49 -16.02 22.51
C THR A 96 -2.01 -16.39 22.33
N PHE A 97 -1.13 -15.65 23.01
CA PHE A 97 0.32 -15.59 22.76
C PHE A 97 1.15 -16.76 23.27
N ILE A 98 2.25 -17.00 22.54
CA ILE A 98 3.53 -17.63 22.92
C ILE A 98 4.45 -17.52 21.66
N SER A 99 5.71 -18.01 21.63
CA SER A 99 6.45 -18.12 20.36
C SER A 99 5.87 -19.21 19.43
N GLY A 100 5.98 -19.06 18.11
CA GLY A 100 5.64 -20.13 17.16
C GLY A 100 6.41 -21.44 17.38
N SER A 101 7.59 -21.38 18.01
CA SER A 101 8.41 -22.54 18.41
C SER A 101 8.02 -23.16 19.76
N GLU A 102 7.22 -22.46 20.56
CA GLU A 102 6.82 -22.85 21.92
C GLU A 102 5.34 -23.29 22.00
N ASP A 103 4.52 -22.84 21.04
CA ASP A 103 3.13 -23.23 20.89
C ASP A 103 2.99 -24.70 20.44
N LYS A 104 2.71 -25.56 21.42
CA LYS A 104 2.49 -27.00 21.23
C LYS A 104 1.21 -27.33 20.43
N THR A 105 0.36 -26.37 20.13
CA THR A 105 -0.83 -26.58 19.29
C THR A 105 -0.54 -26.39 17.80
N GLY A 106 0.59 -25.76 17.44
CA GLY A 106 0.97 -25.46 16.05
C GLY A 106 0.09 -24.38 15.39
N VAL A 107 -0.69 -23.66 16.19
CA VAL A 107 -1.61 -22.61 15.77
C VAL A 107 -0.85 -21.36 15.36
N LEU A 108 0.11 -20.90 16.17
CA LEU A 108 0.88 -19.70 15.86
C LEU A 108 1.77 -19.91 14.61
N ASP A 109 2.35 -21.10 14.48
CA ASP A 109 3.06 -21.57 13.28
C ASP A 109 2.14 -21.64 12.04
N PHE A 110 0.85 -21.98 12.19
CA PHE A 110 -0.14 -21.87 11.11
C PHE A 110 -0.47 -20.42 10.74
N ILE A 111 -0.63 -19.50 11.71
CA ILE A 111 -0.84 -18.06 11.47
C ILE A 111 0.40 -17.48 10.75
N GLU A 112 1.60 -17.78 11.23
CA GLU A 112 2.85 -17.32 10.63
C GLU A 112 3.02 -17.81 9.19
N ARG A 113 2.64 -19.05 8.86
CA ARG A 113 2.55 -19.51 7.47
C ARG A 113 1.52 -18.73 6.64
N LYS A 114 0.35 -18.39 7.19
CA LYS A 114 -0.62 -17.51 6.49
C LYS A 114 -0.04 -16.12 6.25
N ILE A 115 0.67 -15.53 7.22
CA ILE A 115 1.35 -14.23 7.09
C ILE A 115 2.48 -14.30 6.04
N ALA A 116 3.33 -15.33 6.09
CA ALA A 116 4.40 -15.56 5.13
C ALA A 116 3.86 -15.71 3.69
N LYS A 117 2.73 -16.42 3.51
CA LYS A 117 2.06 -16.53 2.21
C LYS A 117 1.41 -15.21 1.76
N ALA A 118 0.78 -14.46 2.68
CA ALA A 118 0.15 -13.18 2.34
C ALA A 118 1.17 -12.09 1.96
N THR A 119 2.37 -12.13 2.56
CA THR A 119 3.44 -11.15 2.35
C THR A 119 4.43 -11.55 1.26
N MET A 120 4.48 -12.84 0.92
CA MET A 120 5.50 -13.50 0.08
C MET A 120 6.93 -13.43 0.67
N ILE A 121 7.06 -13.27 2.00
CA ILE A 121 8.32 -13.23 2.74
C ILE A 121 8.42 -14.49 3.63
N PRO A 122 9.58 -15.17 3.75
CA PRO A 122 9.69 -16.38 4.58
C PRO A 122 9.39 -16.14 6.07
N GLN A 123 8.79 -17.13 6.72
CA GLN A 123 8.43 -17.12 8.16
C GLN A 123 9.61 -16.72 9.08
N SER A 124 10.84 -17.11 8.74
CA SER A 124 12.07 -16.79 9.48
C SER A 124 12.48 -15.31 9.47
N HIS A 125 11.78 -14.45 8.73
CA HIS A 125 11.97 -12.99 8.77
C HIS A 125 11.02 -12.30 9.76
N GLY A 126 10.07 -13.04 10.35
CA GLY A 126 9.07 -12.48 11.24
C GLY A 126 9.48 -12.52 12.71
N GLU A 127 9.64 -11.36 13.33
CA GLU A 127 9.90 -11.21 14.77
C GLU A 127 8.81 -11.87 15.64
N ALA A 128 9.09 -12.18 16.90
CA ALA A 128 8.07 -12.74 17.81
C ALA A 128 6.82 -11.83 17.91
N PHE A 129 5.63 -12.42 18.03
CA PHE A 129 4.38 -11.66 18.14
C PHE A 129 4.38 -10.74 19.36
N ASN A 130 4.19 -9.44 19.14
CA ASN A 130 4.06 -8.45 20.21
C ASN A 130 2.57 -8.24 20.56
N ILE A 131 2.23 -8.39 21.84
CA ILE A 131 0.86 -8.20 22.34
C ILE A 131 0.68 -6.79 22.89
N LEU A 132 -0.39 -6.13 22.44
CA LEU A 132 -0.86 -4.87 22.98
C LEU A 132 -2.34 -4.99 23.37
N ARG A 133 -2.65 -4.61 24.61
CA ARG A 133 -4.01 -4.43 25.16
C ARG A 133 -4.23 -2.93 25.40
N TYR A 134 -5.38 -2.40 25.00
CA TYR A 134 -5.78 -1.01 25.25
C TYR A 134 -7.14 -0.98 25.93
N GLU A 135 -7.17 -0.40 27.13
CA GLU A 135 -8.38 -0.09 27.89
C GLU A 135 -8.97 1.26 27.42
N ILE A 136 -10.18 1.61 27.88
CA ILE A 136 -10.87 2.86 27.50
C ILE A 136 -9.98 4.09 27.73
N GLY A 137 -9.91 4.96 26.72
CA GLY A 137 -9.06 6.15 26.66
C GLY A 137 -7.59 5.90 26.29
N GLN A 138 -7.10 4.65 26.34
CA GLN A 138 -5.75 4.31 25.93
C GLN A 138 -5.63 4.29 24.40
N LYS A 139 -4.47 4.71 23.89
CA LYS A 139 -4.17 4.89 22.47
C LYS A 139 -2.67 4.74 22.21
N TYR A 140 -2.26 4.72 20.94
CA TYR A 140 -0.85 4.82 20.58
C TYR A 140 -0.65 5.92 19.53
N ASP A 141 0.21 6.89 19.86
CA ASP A 141 0.53 8.05 19.03
C ASP A 141 1.19 7.64 17.69
N SER A 142 1.09 8.49 16.67
CA SER A 142 1.52 8.16 15.30
C SER A 142 3.04 7.96 15.18
N HIS A 143 3.45 6.82 14.62
CA HIS A 143 4.85 6.40 14.47
C HIS A 143 5.07 5.57 13.19
N TYR A 144 6.34 5.25 12.91
CA TYR A 144 6.76 4.33 11.86
C TYR A 144 7.32 3.05 12.49
N ASP A 145 7.07 1.89 11.87
CA ASP A 145 7.69 0.62 12.29
C ASP A 145 9.12 0.43 11.77
N ALA A 146 9.47 1.09 10.66
CA ALA A 146 10.82 1.06 10.10
C ALA A 146 11.77 1.94 10.94
N PHE A 147 12.92 1.39 11.35
CA PHE A 147 13.89 2.11 12.18
C PHE A 147 14.55 3.23 11.36
N ASN A 148 14.19 4.48 11.66
CA ASN A 148 14.77 5.67 11.05
C ASN A 148 16.29 5.77 11.34
N PRO A 149 17.18 5.81 10.32
CA PRO A 149 18.62 5.89 10.56
C PRO A 149 19.09 7.12 11.34
N ASP A 150 18.35 8.24 11.31
CA ASP A 150 18.67 9.45 12.09
C ASP A 150 18.42 9.28 13.61
N GLU A 151 17.64 8.26 14.01
CA GLU A 151 17.20 8.00 15.39
C GLU A 151 17.81 6.71 15.94
N TYR A 152 17.87 5.65 15.12
CA TYR A 152 18.34 4.30 15.48
C TYR A 152 19.73 3.97 14.90
N GLY A 153 20.34 4.86 14.12
CA GLY A 153 21.59 4.59 13.41
C GLY A 153 21.44 3.56 12.28
N PRO A 154 22.55 3.13 11.65
CA PRO A 154 22.52 2.09 10.62
C PRO A 154 22.16 0.74 11.24
N GLN A 155 21.03 0.17 10.80
CA GLN A 155 20.55 -1.14 11.25
C GLN A 155 20.97 -2.25 10.27
N PRO A 156 21.28 -3.47 10.75
CA PRO A 156 21.63 -4.61 9.88
C PRO A 156 20.42 -5.17 9.10
N SER A 157 19.22 -4.79 9.50
CA SER A 157 17.94 -5.28 8.98
C SER A 157 16.85 -4.23 9.24
N GLN A 158 15.88 -4.10 8.34
CA GLN A 158 14.74 -3.19 8.44
C GLN A 158 13.42 -3.96 8.47
N ARG A 159 12.47 -3.49 9.29
CA ARG A 159 11.08 -3.92 9.23
C ARG A 159 10.44 -3.41 7.93
N VAL A 160 10.20 -4.32 6.98
CA VAL A 160 9.62 -4.01 5.66
C VAL A 160 8.10 -3.97 5.67
N ALA A 161 7.48 -4.72 6.56
CA ALA A 161 6.04 -4.86 6.68
C ALA A 161 5.61 -5.20 8.11
N SER A 162 4.38 -4.84 8.43
CA SER A 162 3.74 -5.10 9.72
C SER A 162 2.40 -5.76 9.47
N PHE A 163 2.18 -6.90 10.13
CA PHE A 163 0.88 -7.58 10.13
C PHE A 163 0.25 -7.45 11.52
N LEU A 164 -0.90 -6.81 11.59
CA LEU A 164 -1.69 -6.62 12.81
C LEU A 164 -2.87 -7.59 12.76
N LEU A 165 -2.91 -8.56 13.67
CA LEU A 165 -4.06 -9.43 13.89
C LEU A 165 -4.90 -8.88 15.04
N TYR A 166 -6.16 -8.54 14.77
CA TYR A 166 -7.08 -8.07 15.80
C TYR A 166 -7.64 -9.24 16.60
N LEU A 167 -7.45 -9.21 17.90
CA LEU A 167 -7.75 -10.31 18.82
C LEU A 167 -9.10 -10.11 19.53
N SER A 168 -9.62 -8.87 19.51
CA SER A 168 -10.97 -8.50 19.91
C SER A 168 -11.61 -7.60 18.86
N SER A 169 -12.95 -7.57 18.85
CA SER A 169 -13.71 -6.47 18.26
C SER A 169 -13.79 -5.33 19.27
N VAL A 170 -13.85 -4.09 18.79
CA VAL A 170 -14.07 -2.91 19.65
C VAL A 170 -15.38 -2.23 19.28
N GLU A 171 -16.18 -1.90 20.27
CA GLU A 171 -17.50 -1.30 20.15
C GLU A 171 -17.40 0.14 19.59
N GLU A 172 -16.62 1.03 20.20
CA GLU A 172 -16.35 2.38 19.68
C GLU A 172 -14.86 2.77 19.81
N GLY A 173 -14.32 3.38 18.75
CA GLY A 173 -12.94 3.81 18.68
C GLY A 173 -11.96 2.67 18.41
N GLY A 174 -10.73 2.81 18.92
CA GLY A 174 -9.67 1.81 18.82
C GLY A 174 -9.16 1.55 17.40
N GLU A 175 -9.53 2.35 16.40
CA GLU A 175 -9.16 2.13 15.01
C GLU A 175 -7.63 2.22 14.81
N THR A 176 -7.06 1.39 13.94
CA THR A 176 -5.71 1.63 13.44
C THR A 176 -5.80 2.64 12.30
N MET A 177 -5.14 3.79 12.43
CA MET A 177 -5.27 4.92 11.52
C MET A 177 -4.01 5.21 10.71
N PHE A 178 -4.18 5.72 9.49
CA PHE A 178 -3.13 6.16 8.57
C PHE A 178 -3.37 7.64 8.18
N PRO A 179 -2.88 8.61 8.97
CA PRO A 179 -3.09 10.05 8.73
C PRO A 179 -2.58 10.56 7.37
N PHE A 180 -1.59 9.90 6.77
CA PHE A 180 -0.97 10.32 5.50
C PHE A 180 -1.45 9.53 4.28
N GLU A 181 -2.54 8.76 4.41
CA GLU A 181 -3.20 8.09 3.28
C GLU A 181 -3.57 9.09 2.17
N ASN A 182 -3.24 8.74 0.92
CA ASN A 182 -3.31 9.60 -0.27
C ASN A 182 -2.63 11.00 -0.13
N GLY A 183 -1.74 11.16 0.86
CA GLY A 183 -1.10 12.44 1.20
C GLY A 183 -1.99 13.42 1.97
N SER A 184 -3.18 13.00 2.42
CA SER A 184 -4.29 13.87 2.84
C SER A 184 -3.95 14.85 3.97
N ALA A 185 -3.13 14.46 4.95
CA ALA A 185 -2.69 15.37 6.03
C ALA A 185 -1.23 15.87 5.90
N VAL A 186 -0.50 15.50 4.84
CA VAL A 186 0.95 15.83 4.67
C VAL A 186 1.20 17.33 4.46
N SER A 187 0.19 18.07 3.99
CA SER A 187 0.26 19.50 3.66
C SER A 187 -0.10 20.45 4.81
N SER A 188 -0.48 19.92 5.98
CA SER A 188 -0.88 20.69 7.15
C SER A 188 0.01 20.36 8.36
N GLY A 189 -0.01 21.20 9.41
CA GLY A 189 0.73 20.95 10.65
C GLY A 189 0.14 19.79 11.43
N PHE A 190 0.43 18.56 11.00
CA PHE A 190 -0.17 17.34 11.55
C PHE A 190 0.27 17.11 13.00
N GLU A 191 -0.70 17.13 13.91
CA GLU A 191 -0.52 16.72 15.29
C GLU A 191 -0.59 15.19 15.38
N TYR A 192 0.56 14.56 15.61
CA TYR A 192 0.78 13.12 15.74
C TYR A 192 -0.09 12.37 16.79
N LYS A 193 -0.91 13.10 17.54
CA LYS A 193 -1.85 12.60 18.55
C LYS A 193 -3.29 12.42 18.04
N ARG A 194 -3.63 12.95 16.85
CA ARG A 194 -5.00 13.04 16.33
C ARG A 194 -5.39 11.80 15.51
N CYS A 195 -6.55 11.22 15.84
CA CYS A 195 -7.18 10.12 15.12
C CYS A 195 -7.82 10.61 13.79
N VAL A 196 -7.07 10.59 12.68
CA VAL A 196 -7.49 11.10 11.35
C VAL A 196 -6.91 10.27 10.20
N GLY A 197 -7.38 10.52 8.97
CA GLY A 197 -6.99 9.77 7.76
C GLY A 197 -7.83 8.51 7.57
N LEU A 198 -7.32 7.54 6.81
CA LEU A 198 -7.92 6.21 6.72
C LEU A 198 -7.94 5.57 8.12
N LYS A 199 -9.04 4.92 8.47
CA LYS A 199 -9.21 4.19 9.73
C LYS A 199 -9.65 2.76 9.48
N VAL A 200 -9.01 1.80 10.15
CA VAL A 200 -9.37 0.39 10.13
C VAL A 200 -9.91 0.01 11.51
N LYS A 201 -11.23 -0.21 11.61
CA LYS A 201 -11.87 -0.62 12.87
C LYS A 201 -11.46 -2.05 13.24
N PRO A 202 -10.94 -2.30 14.46
CA PRO A 202 -10.60 -3.65 14.91
C PRO A 202 -11.86 -4.51 15.06
N ARG A 203 -11.78 -5.72 14.50
CA ARG A 203 -12.79 -6.79 14.54
C ARG A 203 -12.06 -8.10 14.82
N GLN A 204 -12.56 -8.91 15.74
CA GLN A 204 -11.88 -10.14 16.15
C GLN A 204 -11.63 -11.08 14.96
N GLY A 205 -10.38 -11.54 14.82
CA GLY A 205 -9.93 -12.43 13.76
C GLY A 205 -9.44 -11.72 12.49
N ASP A 206 -9.71 -10.43 12.30
CA ASP A 206 -9.31 -9.71 11.08
C ASP A 206 -7.81 -9.35 11.07
N GLY A 207 -7.21 -9.46 9.89
CA GLY A 207 -5.82 -9.09 9.63
C GLY A 207 -5.67 -7.78 8.85
N LEU A 208 -4.76 -6.92 9.28
CA LEU A 208 -4.32 -5.72 8.57
C LEU A 208 -2.83 -5.84 8.23
N LEU A 209 -2.50 -5.82 6.94
CA LEU A 209 -1.12 -5.78 6.45
C LEU A 209 -0.84 -4.41 5.81
N PHE A 210 0.25 -3.78 6.22
CA PHE A 210 0.84 -2.63 5.54
C PHE A 210 2.36 -2.80 5.42
N TYR A 211 2.94 -2.03 4.50
CA TYR A 211 4.37 -2.03 4.23
C TYR A 211 5.00 -0.72 4.72
N SER A 212 6.11 -0.83 5.44
CA SER A 212 6.84 0.31 6.01
C SER A 212 7.90 0.86 5.07
N LEU A 213 8.34 0.05 4.08
CA LEU A 213 9.27 0.45 3.03
C LEU A 213 8.65 0.28 1.63
N PHE A 214 9.07 1.14 0.70
CA PHE A 214 8.92 0.92 -0.74
C PHE A 214 9.89 -0.19 -1.23
N PRO A 215 9.65 -0.80 -2.41
CA PRO A 215 10.50 -1.86 -2.98
C PRO A 215 11.96 -1.48 -3.29
N ASN A 216 12.32 -0.21 -3.17
CA ASN A 216 13.70 0.31 -3.27
C ASN A 216 14.41 0.43 -1.90
N GLY A 217 13.77 0.01 -0.81
CA GLY A 217 14.29 0.09 0.56
C GLY A 217 14.09 1.45 1.26
N THR A 218 13.47 2.45 0.62
CA THR A 218 13.20 3.75 1.30
C THR A 218 11.89 3.69 2.08
N ILE A 219 11.86 4.29 3.28
CA ILE A 219 10.68 4.34 4.16
C ILE A 219 9.49 4.98 3.45
N ASP A 220 8.34 4.30 3.45
CA ASP A 220 7.08 4.85 2.96
C ASP A 220 6.51 5.82 3.99
N ARG A 221 6.56 7.12 3.67
CA ARG A 221 6.01 8.16 4.54
C ARG A 221 4.51 8.02 4.78
N ALA A 222 3.77 7.38 3.87
CA ALA A 222 2.34 7.11 4.02
C ALA A 222 2.05 5.97 5.01
N SER A 223 3.05 5.15 5.38
CA SER A 223 2.93 4.12 6.42
C SER A 223 2.98 4.68 7.85
N LEU A 224 2.99 6.00 8.03
CA LEU A 224 2.83 6.60 9.36
C LEU A 224 1.46 6.20 9.90
N HIS A 225 1.44 5.52 11.03
CA HIS A 225 0.22 4.93 11.57
C HIS A 225 0.15 5.03 13.10
N GLY A 226 -1.02 4.80 13.69
CA GLY A 226 -1.19 4.75 15.14
C GLY A 226 -2.51 4.10 15.53
N SER A 227 -2.72 3.88 16.83
CA SER A 227 -4.00 3.41 17.36
C SER A 227 -4.78 4.59 17.91
N CYS A 228 -5.98 4.83 17.36
CA CYS A 228 -6.96 5.73 17.94
C CYS A 228 -7.35 5.28 19.37
N PRO A 229 -7.85 6.21 20.21
CA PRO A 229 -8.31 5.86 21.55
C PRO A 229 -9.51 4.90 21.49
N VAL A 230 -9.52 3.91 22.38
CA VAL A 230 -10.73 3.12 22.67
C VAL A 230 -11.73 4.02 23.38
N ILE A 231 -12.99 4.03 22.94
CA ILE A 231 -14.07 4.83 23.53
C ILE A 231 -15.03 3.93 24.30
N GLU A 232 -15.43 2.80 23.70
CA GLU A 232 -16.20 1.73 24.33
C GLU A 232 -15.57 0.38 23.94
N GLY A 233 -15.52 -0.56 24.89
CA GLY A 233 -14.90 -1.88 24.69
C GLY A 233 -13.45 -1.99 25.16
N GLU A 234 -12.74 -2.98 24.61
CA GLU A 234 -11.32 -3.25 24.88
C GLU A 234 -10.62 -3.77 23.62
N LYS A 235 -9.48 -3.17 23.24
CA LYS A 235 -8.70 -3.60 22.06
C LYS A 235 -7.57 -4.53 22.48
N TRP A 236 -7.56 -5.74 21.93
CA TRP A 236 -6.37 -6.61 21.90
C TRP A 236 -5.89 -6.74 20.45
N VAL A 237 -4.58 -6.62 20.23
CA VAL A 237 -3.95 -6.75 18.91
C VAL A 237 -2.59 -7.45 19.03
N ALA A 238 -2.30 -8.37 18.11
CA ALA A 238 -1.00 -8.98 17.92
C ALA A 238 -0.29 -8.36 16.72
N THR A 239 0.90 -7.80 16.93
CA THR A 239 1.75 -7.28 15.85
C THR A 239 2.84 -8.30 15.53
N LYS A 240 2.94 -8.67 14.25
CA LYS A 240 4.05 -9.42 13.66
C LYS A 240 4.83 -8.48 12.74
N TRP A 241 5.99 -8.01 13.21
CA TRP A 241 6.92 -7.26 12.37
C TRP A 241 7.72 -8.22 11.48
N ILE A 242 7.97 -7.83 10.23
CA ILE A 242 8.60 -8.66 9.21
C ILE A 242 9.78 -7.91 8.63
N ARG A 243 10.95 -8.54 8.64
CA ARG A 243 12.24 -7.95 8.27
C ARG A 243 12.67 -8.26 6.82
N ASP A 244 13.55 -7.43 6.25
CA ASP A 244 14.18 -7.72 4.95
C ASP A 244 15.23 -8.85 5.04
N GLN A 245 15.99 -8.89 6.13
CA GLN A 245 16.93 -9.97 6.48
C GLN A 245 16.43 -10.77 7.68
N ILE A 246 16.81 -12.05 7.75
CA ILE A 246 16.69 -12.85 8.97
C ILE A 246 17.53 -12.18 10.07
N GLU A 247 16.92 -11.93 11.23
CA GLU A 247 17.65 -11.54 12.43
C GLU A 247 18.38 -12.78 12.95
N LEU A 248 19.70 -12.79 12.77
CA LEU A 248 20.56 -13.82 13.35
C LEU A 248 20.80 -13.44 14.81
N ASP A 249 20.33 -14.27 15.74
CA ASP A 249 20.63 -14.11 17.17
C ASP A 249 22.17 -14.09 17.38
N GLU A 250 22.71 -12.96 17.85
CA GLU A 250 24.12 -12.89 18.27
C GLU A 250 24.28 -13.65 19.59
N ALA A 251 25.00 -14.79 19.52
CA ALA A 251 25.15 -15.77 20.60
C ALA A 251 26.46 -15.65 21.39
#